data_AF-A0A094JPK8-F1
#
_entry.id   AF-A0A094JPK8-F1
#
_cell.length_a   1.000
_cell.length_b   1.000
_cell.length_c   1.000
_cell.angle_alpha   90.00
_cell.angle_beta   90.00
_cell.angle_gamma   90.00
#
_symmetry.space_group_name_H-M   'P 1'
#
loop_
_entity.id
_entity.type
_entity.pdbx_description
1 polymer ?
#
loop_
_entity_poly.entity_id
_entity_poly.type
_entity_poly.pdbx_seq_one_letter_code
_entity_poly.pdbx_strand_id
1 'polypeptide(L)' 'MSNLFQYLPNYYQDIREFPNLIGTENEEVEQLSATIDEVLEQFYVDTATWGLSHWERIC' A
#
# COMPACT_ATOMS: atom_id res chain seq x y z
N MET A 1 3.95 -4.86 -7.91
CA MET A 1 5.14 -4.38 -7.17
C MET A 1 5.43 -2.98 -7.66
N SER A 2 5.06 -2.00 -6.84
CA SER A 2 5.42 -0.60 -7.11
C SER A 2 6.90 -0.48 -6.84
N ASN A 3 7.62 0.19 -7.73
CA ASN A 3 9.02 0.48 -7.51
C ASN A 3 9.13 1.97 -7.21
N LEU A 4 9.45 2.37 -5.97
CA LEU A 4 9.59 3.79 -5.65
C LEU A 4 10.65 4.47 -6.53
N PHE A 5 11.65 3.71 -7.02
CA PHE A 5 12.73 4.25 -7.85
C PHE A 5 12.28 4.90 -9.16
N GLN A 6 11.19 4.45 -9.78
CA GLN A 6 10.71 5.07 -11.03
C GLN A 6 10.16 6.49 -10.81
N TYR A 7 9.85 6.86 -9.56
CA TYR A 7 9.35 8.19 -9.20
C TYR A 7 10.46 9.14 -8.73
N LEU A 8 11.70 8.66 -8.64
CA LEU A 8 12.82 9.42 -8.09
C LEU A 8 13.78 9.87 -9.20
N PRO A 9 14.40 11.05 -9.05
CA PRO A 9 15.44 11.50 -9.97
C PRO A 9 16.61 10.52 -10.12
N ASN A 10 17.15 10.42 -11.35
CA ASN A 10 18.23 9.47 -11.67
C ASN A 10 19.50 9.64 -10.83
N TYR A 11 19.80 10.84 -10.33
CA TYR A 11 21.01 11.09 -9.54
C TYR A 11 21.05 10.32 -8.20
N TYR A 12 19.91 9.81 -7.74
CA TYR A 12 19.85 8.97 -6.54
C TYR A 12 20.39 7.54 -6.78
N GLN A 13 20.49 7.09 -8.03
CA GLN A 13 21.03 5.78 -8.37
C GLN A 13 22.55 5.69 -8.11
N ASP A 14 23.24 6.84 -8.16
CA ASP A 14 24.68 6.93 -7.94
C ASP A 14 25.05 6.94 -6.44
N ILE A 15 24.06 7.10 -5.55
CA ILE A 15 24.26 7.13 -4.09
C ILE A 15 24.18 5.70 -3.56
N ARG A 16 25.32 5.18 -3.07
CA ARG A 16 25.48 3.79 -2.63
C ARG A 16 24.53 3.38 -1.51
N GLU A 17 24.20 4.29 -0.61
CA GLU A 17 23.34 4.04 0.55
C GLU A 17 21.84 4.06 0.19
N PHE A 18 21.49 4.68 -0.94
CA PHE A 18 20.11 4.97 -1.32
C PHE A 18 19.28 3.72 -1.68
N PRO A 19 19.82 2.66 -2.30
CA PRO A 19 19.10 1.39 -2.50
C PRO A 19 18.61 0.73 -1.22
N ASN A 20 19.39 0.81 -0.13
CA ASN A 20 18.94 0.25 1.14
C ASN A 20 17.82 1.10 1.74
N LEU A 21 17.93 2.43 1.67
CA LEU A 21 16.89 3.33 2.15
C LEU A 21 15.57 3.11 1.40
N ILE A 22 15.61 3.16 0.07
CA ILE A 22 14.40 2.98 -0.75
C ILE A 22 13.85 1.56 -0.68
N GLY A 23 14.68 0.54 -0.45
CA GLY A 23 14.19 -0.82 -0.20
C GLY A 23 13.21 -0.86 0.97
N THR A 24 13.58 -0.27 2.10
CA THR A 24 12.72 -0.19 3.29
C THR A 24 11.47 0.63 3.03
N GLU A 25 11.62 1.84 2.47
CA GLU A 25 10.49 2.73 2.19
C GLU A 25 9.49 2.10 1.20
N ASN A 26 9.98 1.35 0.21
CA ASN A 26 9.13 0.68 -0.76
C ASN A 26 8.28 -0.43 -0.12
N GLU A 27 8.84 -1.17 0.84
CA GLU A 27 8.10 -2.18 1.60
C GLU A 27 6.94 -1.55 2.39
N GLU A 28 7.19 -0.43 3.07
CA GLU A 28 6.15 0.30 3.81
C GLU A 28 5.05 0.83 2.88
N VAL A 29 5.43 1.37 1.72
CA VAL A 29 4.46 1.87 0.73
C VAL A 29 3.64 0.73 0.10
N GLU A 30 4.25 -0.43 -0.15
CA GLU A 30 3.52 -1.61 -0.63
C GLU A 30 2.54 -2.11 0.44
N GLN A 31 2.94 -2.14 1.71
CA GLN A 31 2.07 -2.51 2.81
C GLN A 31 0.90 -1.53 2.99
N LEU A 32 1.17 -0.22 2.89
CA LEU A 32 0.13 0.80 2.94
C LEU A 32 -0.85 0.64 1.77
N SER A 33 -0.35 0.42 0.56
CA SER A 33 -1.18 0.22 -0.63
C SER A 33 -2.08 -1.01 -0.47
N ALA A 34 -1.53 -2.13 0.01
CA ALA A 34 -2.31 -3.34 0.29
C ALA A 34 -3.38 -3.11 1.37
N THR A 35 -3.07 -2.32 2.40
CA THR A 35 -4.04 -1.97 3.45
C THR A 35 -5.16 -1.08 2.92
N ILE A 36 -4.83 -0.13 2.04
CA ILE A 36 -5.84 0.71 1.38
C ILE A 36 -6.79 -0.17 0.56
N ASP A 37 -6.25 -1.08 -0.25
CA ASP A 37 -7.04 -1.99 -1.08
C ASP A 37 -7.95 -2.89 -0.21
N GLU A 38 -7.43 -3.44 0.88
CA GLU A 38 -8.18 -4.26 1.83
C GLU A 38 -9.34 -3.49 2.49
N VAL A 39 -9.12 -2.22 2.86
CA VAL A 39 -10.17 -1.35 3.41
C VAL A 39 -11.23 -1.03 2.34
N LEU A 40 -10.82 -0.81 1.09
CA LEU A 40 -11.76 -0.58 -0.01
C LEU A 40 -12.63 -1.81 -0.29
N GLU A 41 -12.09 -3.02 -0.14
CA GLU A 41 -12.88 -4.25 -0.21
C GLU A 41 -13.97 -4.32 0.87
N GLN A 42 -13.81 -3.66 2.01
CA GLN A 42 -14.85 -3.61 3.04
C GLN A 42 -16.04 -2.73 2.69
N PHE A 43 -15.92 -1.88 1.66
CA PHE A 43 -16.98 -0.93 1.27
C PHE A 43 -18.06 -1.56 0.40
N TYR A 44 -17.86 -2.80 -0.08
CA TYR A 44 -18.86 -3.54 -0.84
C TYR A 44 -19.28 -4.79 -0.06
N VAL A 45 -20.59 -4.99 0.09
CA VAL A 45 -21.14 -6.12 0.87
C VAL A 45 -20.64 -7.47 0.36
N ASP A 46 -20.43 -7.60 -0.95
CA ASP A 46 -19.98 -8.85 -1.57
C ASP A 46 -18.52 -9.23 -1.25
N THR A 47 -17.69 -8.24 -0.88
CA THR A 47 -16.26 -8.43 -0.58
C THR A 47 -15.92 -8.18 0.89
N ALA A 48 -16.82 -7.56 1.65
CA ALA A 48 -16.61 -7.22 3.04
C ALA A 48 -16.47 -8.48 3.91
N THR A 49 -15.43 -8.49 4.74
CA THR A 49 -15.20 -9.51 5.77
C THR A 49 -15.60 -8.94 7.13
N TRP A 50 -14.68 -8.30 7.85
CA TRP A 50 -14.97 -7.64 9.11
C TRP A 50 -15.88 -6.41 8.93
N GLY A 51 -15.83 -5.76 7.76
CA GLY A 51 -16.72 -4.66 7.39
C GLY A 51 -18.21 -5.04 7.38
N LEU A 52 -18.53 -6.33 7.19
CA LEU A 52 -19.91 -6.83 7.12
C LEU A 52 -20.68 -6.55 8.41
N SER A 53 -20.00 -6.63 9.56
CA SER A 53 -20.60 -6.31 10.87
C SER A 53 -21.11 -4.87 10.99
N HIS A 54 -20.53 -3.94 10.22
CA HIS A 54 -20.99 -2.55 10.15
C HIS A 54 -22.23 -2.42 9.25
N TRP A 55 -22.25 -3.14 8.13
CA TRP A 55 -23.40 -3.18 7.22
C TRP A 55 -24.65 -3.73 7.91
N GLU A 56 -24.53 -4.85 8.62
CA GLU A 56 -25.63 -5.50 9.37
C GLU A 56 -26.23 -4.63 10.49
N ARG A 57 -25.54 -3.57 10.91
CA ARG A 57 -26.06 -2.62 11.92
C ARG A 57 -26.90 -1.50 11.32
N ILE A 58 -26.71 -1.19 10.04
CA ILE A 58 -27.35 -0.07 9.36
C ILE A 58 -28.56 -0.56 8.55
N CYS A 59 -28.49 -1.79 8.05
CA CYS A 59 -29.59 -2.49 7.37
C CYS A 59 -30.52 -3.18 8.37
#